data_AF-A0A4U9D7Q9-F1
#
_entry.id   AF-A0A4U9D7Q9-F1
#
_cell.length_a   1.000
_cell.length_b   1.000
_cell.length_c   1.000
_cell.angle_alpha   90.00
_cell.angle_beta   90.00
_cell.angle_gamma   90.00
#
_symmetry.space_group_name_H-M   'P 1'
#
loop_
_entity.id
_entity.type
_entity.pdbx_description
1 polymer ?
#
loop_
_entity_poly.entity_id
_entity_poly.type
_entity_poly.pdbx_seq_one_letter_code
_entity_poly.pdbx_strand_id
1 'polypeptide(L)' 'MSNPAWLWLVDANGSPLVGSSLVTNRIGAIEIRSLTHNVNLPTDGIRDD' A
#
# COMPACT_ATOMS: atom_id res chain seq x y z
N MET A 1 12.89 -7.36 -2.57
CA MET A 1 12.82 -7.17 -1.10
C MET A 1 12.95 -8.54 -0.45
N SER A 2 13.78 -8.69 0.59
CA SER A 2 13.97 -9.98 1.28
C SER A 2 12.82 -10.34 2.23
N ASN A 3 12.07 -9.34 2.72
CA ASN A 3 10.90 -9.51 3.56
C ASN A 3 9.73 -8.74 2.92
N PRO A 4 8.54 -9.33 2.75
CA PRO A 4 7.39 -8.63 2.18
C PRO A 4 6.89 -7.52 3.12
N ALA A 5 6.28 -6.49 2.54
CA ALA A 5 5.51 -5.52 3.31
C ALA A 5 4.16 -6.15 3.73
N TRP A 6 3.57 -5.64 4.81
CA TRP A 6 2.30 -6.09 5.35
C TRP A 6 1.33 -4.90 5.40
N LEU A 7 0.07 -5.16 5.03
CA LEU A 7 -0.97 -4.15 4.94
C LEU A 7 -2.19 -4.56 5.75
N TRP A 8 -2.69 -3.62 6.54
CA TRP A 8 -4.00 -3.68 7.18
C TRP A 8 -4.91 -2.63 6.56
N LEU A 9 -6.08 -3.08 6.13
CA LEU A 9 -7.14 -2.21 5.65
C LEU A 9 -8.31 -2.27 6.63
N VAL A 10 -8.97 -1.14 6.78
CA VAL A 10 -10.16 -0.98 7.61
C VAL A 10 -11.24 -0.39 6.72
N ASP A 11 -12.44 -0.95 6.75
CA ASP A 11 -13.56 -0.39 6.01
C ASP A 11 -14.04 0.94 6.61
N ALA A 12 -14.97 1.60 5.93
CA ALA A 12 -15.51 2.89 6.39
C ALA A 12 -16.23 2.82 7.75
N ASN A 13 -16.62 1.62 8.20
CA ASN A 13 -17.30 1.38 9.47
C ASN A 13 -16.33 0.94 10.59
N GLY A 14 -15.02 0.91 10.33
CA GLY A 14 -14.03 0.48 11.30
C GLY A 14 -13.81 -1.05 11.34
N SER A 15 -14.42 -1.82 10.45
CA SER A 15 -14.25 -3.28 10.42
C SER A 15 -12.94 -3.65 9.69
N PRO A 16 -12.11 -4.55 10.24
CA PRO A 16 -10.87 -4.94 9.59
C PRO A 16 -11.14 -5.81 8.37
N LEU A 17 -10.44 -5.54 7.26
CA LEU A 17 -10.35 -6.45 6.13
C LEU A 17 -9.21 -7.44 6.39
N VAL A 18 -9.56 -8.62 6.89
CA VAL A 18 -8.60 -9.63 7.33
C VAL A 18 -7.99 -10.36 6.13
N GLY A 19 -6.67 -10.25 5.97
CA GLY A 19 -5.88 -10.99 5.00
C GLY A 19 -5.46 -12.39 5.49
N SER A 20 -4.69 -13.10 4.68
CA SER A 20 -4.34 -14.51 4.93
C SER A 20 -3.02 -14.75 5.67
N SER A 21 -2.29 -13.70 6.08
CA SER A 21 -0.99 -13.91 6.74
C SER A 21 -1.16 -14.66 8.06
N LEU A 22 -0.30 -15.66 8.28
CA LEU A 22 -0.21 -16.44 9.51
C LEU A 22 1.11 -16.19 10.26
N VAL A 23 1.88 -15.18 9.84
CA VAL A 23 3.17 -14.85 10.44
C VAL A 23 2.94 -14.22 11.82
N THR A 24 3.67 -14.70 12.84
CA THR A 24 3.61 -14.16 14.20
C THR A 24 3.75 -12.64 14.20
N ASN A 25 2.90 -11.95 14.96
CA ASN A 25 2.76 -10.49 15.01
C ASN A 25 2.26 -9.82 13.71
N ARG A 26 1.81 -10.60 12.73
CA ARG A 26 1.24 -10.11 11.45
C ARG A 26 0.01 -10.91 11.03
N ILE A 27 -0.59 -11.67 11.94
CA ILE A 27 -1.75 -12.51 11.65
C ILE A 27 -2.89 -11.63 11.13
N GLY A 28 -3.50 -12.06 10.03
CA GLY A 28 -4.58 -11.31 9.40
C GLY A 28 -4.14 -10.13 8.54
N ALA A 29 -2.84 -9.90 8.36
CA ALA A 29 -2.34 -8.92 7.39
C ALA A 29 -2.46 -9.44 5.94
N ILE A 30 -2.45 -8.51 4.99
CA ILE A 30 -2.24 -8.79 3.57
C ILE A 30 -0.75 -8.66 3.27
N GLU A 31 -0.13 -9.71 2.71
CA GLU A 31 1.28 -9.69 2.30
C GLU A 31 1.45 -9.08 0.90
N ILE A 32 2.23 -8.02 0.80
CA ILE A 32 2.51 -7.31 -0.45
C ILE A 32 3.76 -7.88 -1.10
N ARG A 33 3.62 -8.38 -2.33
CA ARG A 33 4.74 -8.89 -3.15
C ARG A 33 5.51 -7.80 -3.88
N SER A 34 4.82 -6.76 -4.33
CA SER A 34 5.40 -5.60 -5.03
C SER A 34 4.55 -4.37 -4.75
N LEU A 35 5.20 -3.21 -4.64
CA LEU A 35 4.56 -1.90 -4.47
C LEU A 35 5.29 -0.89 -5.35
N THR A 36 4.52 -0.05 -6.03
CA THR A 36 5.05 1.14 -6.71
C THR A 36 4.19 2.33 -6.29
N HIS A 37 4.84 3.43 -5.93
CA HIS A 37 4.19 4.67 -5.53
C HIS A 37 5.00 5.84 -6.10
N ASN A 38 4.32 6.84 -6.65
CA ASN A 38 4.94 8.02 -7.21
C ASN A 38 4.25 9.27 -6.67
N VAL A 39 5.04 10.31 -6.42
CA VAL A 39 4.57 11.65 -6.10
C VAL A 39 5.36 12.61 -6.99
N ASN A 40 4.66 13.49 -7.69
CA ASN A 40 5.28 14.46 -8.60
C ASN A 40 4.79 15.86 -8.26
N LEU A 41 5.68 16.84 -8.37
CA LEU A 41 5.30 18.25 -8.34
C LEU A 41 4.79 18.66 -9.74
N PRO A 42 3.76 19.52 -9.83
CA PRO A 42 3.38 20.10 -11.11
C PRO A 42 4.53 20.99 -11.62
N THR A 43 4.80 20.92 -12.91
CA THR A 43 5.71 21.83 -13.61
C THR A 43 4.90 22.74 -14.53
N ASP A 44 5.46 23.87 -14.91
CA ASP A 44 4.96 24.60 -16.07
C ASP A 44 5.10 23.72 -17.34
N GLY A 45 4.21 23.95 -18.30
CA GLY A 45 4.31 23.37 -19.63
C GLY A 45 5.29 24.16 -20.50
N ILE A 46 5.80 23.53 -21.57
CA ILE A 46 6.41 24.29 -22.67
C ILE A 46 5.35 25.28 -23.17
N ARG A 47 5.72 26.56 -23.25
CA ARG A 47 4.86 27.55 -23.89
C ARG A 47 5.03 27.43 -25.41
N ASP A 48 3.91 27.30 -26.10
CA ASP A 48 3.86 27.24 -27.57
C ASP A 48 3.67 28.65 -28.20
N ASP A 49 4.13 29.72 -27.54
CA ASP A 49 4.09 31.11 -28.05
C ASP A 49 5.45 31.61 -28.55
#